data_AF-A0A929IPI8-F1
#
_entry.id   AF-A0A929IPI8-F1
#
_cell.length_a   1.000
_cell.length_b   1.000
_cell.length_c   1.000
_cell.angle_alpha   90.00
_cell.angle_beta   90.00
_cell.angle_gamma   90.00
#
_symmetry.space_group_name_H-M   'P 1'
#
loop_
_entity.id
_entity.type
_entity.pdbx_description
1 polymer ?
#
loop_
_entity_poly.entity_id
_entity_poly.type
_entity_poly.pdbx_seq_one_letter_code
_entity_poly.pdbx_strand_id
1 'polypeptide(L)' 'IDTLKEKGIRDDYIVMVGGAPLNEEFAEAVGADAYCRDAAVAVEMAKDLIARRHNRPSSD' A
#
# COMPACT_ATOMS: atom_id res chain seq x y z
N ILE A 1 3.97 9.76 2.34
CA ILE A 1 3.52 8.82 3.40
C ILE A 1 3.69 9.43 4.78
N ASP A 2 4.70 10.27 4.98
CA ASP A 2 4.99 10.91 6.27
C ASP A 2 3.80 11.69 6.84
N THR A 3 3.03 12.42 6.02
CA THR A 3 1.82 13.09 6.50
C THR A 3 0.76 12.12 7.09
N LEU A 4 0.66 10.88 6.59
CA LEU A 4 -0.23 9.88 7.20
C LEU A 4 0.32 9.43 8.56
N LYS A 5 1.64 9.31 8.69
CA LYS A 5 2.31 8.99 9.96
C LYS A 5 2.16 10.13 10.97
N GLU A 6 2.40 11.37 10.55
CA GLU A 6 2.24 12.59 11.35
C GLU A 6 0.82 12.75 11.89
N LYS A 7 -0.18 12.37 11.09
CA LYS A 7 -1.60 12.37 11.50
C LYS A 7 -2.00 11.16 12.34
N GLY A 8 -1.11 10.17 12.53
CA GLY A 8 -1.39 8.95 13.27
C GLY A 8 -2.36 7.98 12.59
N ILE A 9 -2.56 8.12 11.28
CA ILE A 9 -3.54 7.32 10.51
C ILE A 9 -2.88 6.41 9.48
N ARG A 10 -1.55 6.23 9.50
CA ARG A 10 -0.85 5.43 8.48
C ARG A 10 -1.34 3.99 8.43
N ASP A 11 -1.60 3.39 9.58
CA ASP A 11 -1.97 1.96 9.67
C ASP A 11 -3.45 1.70 9.34
N ASP A 12 -4.25 2.75 9.22
CA ASP A 12 -5.67 2.68 8.82
C ASP A 12 -5.85 2.45 7.32
N TYR A 13 -4.87 2.82 6.51
CA TYR A 13 -4.96 2.79 5.05
C TYR A 13 -3.92 1.87 4.43
N ILE A 14 -4.32 1.25 3.32
CA ILE A 14 -3.39 0.59 2.39
C ILE A 14 -2.90 1.67 1.42
N VAL A 15 -1.59 1.84 1.31
CA VAL A 15 -0.94 2.81 0.43
C VAL A 15 -0.17 2.07 -0.66
N MET A 16 -0.61 2.20 -1.90
CA MET A 16 0.05 1.62 -3.07
C MET A 16 0.66 2.74 -3.92
N VAL A 17 1.83 2.48 -4.50
CA VAL A 17 2.50 3.41 -5.42
C VAL A 17 2.71 2.75 -6.78
N GLY A 18 2.75 3.55 -7.85
CA GLY A 18 2.91 2.99 -9.19
C GLY A 18 3.27 4.04 -10.23
N GLY A 19 3.56 3.57 -11.43
CA GLY A 19 3.98 4.40 -12.57
C GLY A 19 5.30 3.94 -13.20
N ALA A 20 5.49 4.29 -14.47
CA ALA A 20 6.62 3.86 -15.28
C ALA A 20 8.03 4.12 -14.68
N PRO A 21 8.30 5.23 -13.96
CA PRO A 21 9.63 5.47 -13.40
C PRO A 21 9.84 4.85 -12.00
N LEU A 22 8.83 4.20 -11.42
CA LEU A 22 8.91 3.63 -10.06
C LEU A 22 9.26 2.14 -10.11
N ASN A 23 9.74 1.63 -8.98
CA ASN A 23 10.04 0.22 -8.75
C ASN A 23 9.73 -0.17 -7.28
N GLU A 24 9.96 -1.44 -6.93
CA GLU A 24 9.73 -1.96 -5.58
C GLU A 24 10.60 -1.26 -4.52
N GLU A 25 11.88 -1.04 -4.82
CA GLU A 25 12.82 -0.39 -3.90
C GLU A 25 12.36 1.03 -3.51
N PHE A 26 11.79 1.76 -4.47
CA PHE A 26 11.21 3.08 -4.20
C PHE A 26 9.99 2.98 -3.28
N ALA A 27 9.12 1.99 -3.48
CA ALA A 27 7.95 1.78 -2.65
C ALA A 27 8.32 1.46 -1.20
N GLU A 28 9.30 0.58 -1.00
CA GLU A 28 9.85 0.28 0.32
C GLU A 28 10.47 1.52 0.96
N ALA A 29 11.29 2.28 0.20
CA ALA A 29 11.96 3.46 0.70
C ALA A 29 10.99 4.55 1.18
N VAL A 30 9.84 4.71 0.52
CA VAL A 30 8.80 5.68 0.95
C VAL A 30 7.85 5.11 2.02
N GLY A 31 7.88 3.79 2.25
CA GLY A 31 7.02 3.09 3.22
C GLY A 31 5.62 2.76 2.69
N ALA A 32 5.49 2.53 1.39
CA ALA A 32 4.26 2.05 0.76
C ALA A 32 4.08 0.54 1.01
N ASP A 33 2.84 0.07 0.96
CA ASP A 33 2.49 -1.34 1.20
C ASP A 33 2.70 -2.20 -0.06
N ALA A 34 2.69 -1.59 -1.25
CA ALA A 34 2.98 -2.26 -2.50
C ALA A 34 3.36 -1.30 -3.64
N TYR A 35 4.13 -1.81 -4.59
CA TYR A 35 4.33 -1.20 -5.91
C TYR A 35 3.49 -1.88 -6.99
N CYS A 36 2.97 -1.09 -7.93
CA CYS A 36 2.28 -1.59 -9.12
C CYS A 36 2.87 -0.98 -10.39
N ARG A 37 3.29 -1.85 -11.30
CA ARG A 37 3.90 -1.46 -12.58
C ARG A 37 2.91 -0.79 -13.53
N ASP A 38 1.67 -1.25 -13.57
CA ASP A 38 0.60 -0.74 -14.41
C ASP A 38 -0.77 -0.82 -13.73
N ALA A 39 -1.76 -0.21 -14.37
CA ALA A 39 -3.12 -0.11 -13.83
C ALA A 39 -3.84 -1.47 -13.73
N ALA A 40 -3.54 -2.42 -14.63
CA ALA A 40 -4.19 -3.73 -14.60
C ALA A 40 -3.72 -4.53 -13.38
N VAL A 41 -2.40 -4.55 -13.14
CA VAL A 41 -1.81 -5.19 -11.95
C VAL A 41 -2.25 -4.50 -10.66
N ALA A 42 -2.41 -3.16 -10.68
CA ALA A 42 -2.85 -2.41 -9.51
C ALA A 42 -4.24 -2.82 -9.02
N VAL A 43 -5.17 -3.11 -9.92
CA VAL A 43 -6.53 -3.52 -9.54
C VAL A 43 -6.52 -4.88 -8.83
N GLU A 44 -5.80 -5.86 -9.35
CA GLU A 44 -5.73 -7.18 -8.73
C GLU A 44 -4.99 -7.13 -7.39
N MET A 45 -3.90 -6.36 -7.31
CA MET A 45 -3.16 -6.18 -6.06
C MET A 45 -3.99 -5.48 -5.00
N ALA A 46 -4.79 -4.47 -5.37
CA ALA A 46 -5.68 -3.79 -4.42
C ALA A 46 -6.73 -4.76 -3.84
N LYS A 47 -7.32 -5.63 -4.67
CA LYS A 47 -8.26 -6.66 -4.20
C LYS A 47 -7.59 -7.61 -3.21
N ASP A 48 -6.39 -8.09 -3.53
CA ASP A 48 -5.64 -8.99 -2.66
C ASP A 48 -5.29 -8.35 -1.31
N LEU A 49 -4.82 -7.09 -1.33
CA LEU A 49 -4.46 -6.36 -0.11
C LEU A 49 -5.68 -6.11 0.79
N ILE A 50 -6.82 -5.76 0.20
CA ILE A 50 -8.08 -5.59 0.94
C ILE A 50 -8.52 -6.93 1.54
N ALA A 51 -8.49 -8.02 0.77
CA ALA A 51 -8.86 -9.34 1.26
C ALA A 51 -7.96 -9.79 2.43
N ARG A 52 -6.64 -9.55 2.33
CA ARG A 52 -5.68 -9.83 3.41
C ARG A 52 -5.92 -8.98 4.64
N ARG A 53 -6.25 -7.69 4.48
CA ARG A 53 -6.55 -6.77 5.59
C ARG A 53 -7.85 -7.17 6.30
N HIS A 54 -8.89 -7.55 5.56
CA HIS A 54 -10.15 -8.02 6.14
C HIS A 54 -9.95 -9.26 7.04
N ASN A 55 -8.99 -10.12 6.68
CA ASN A 55 -8.70 -11.34 7.43
C ASN A 55 -7.75 -11.15 8.62
N ARG A 56 -7.31 -9.91 8.94
CA ARG A 56 -6.55 -9.68 10.18
C ARG A 56 -7.52 -9.59 11.36
N PRO A 57 -7.37 -10.42 12.40
CA PRO A 57 -8.11 -10.20 13.64
C PRO A 57 -7.73 -8.81 14.16
N SER A 58 -8.73 -8.05 14.63
CA SER A 58 -8.49 -6.80 15.34
C SER A 58 -7.55 -7.10 16.50
N SER A 59 -6.33 -6.57 16.43
CA SER A 59 -5.46 -6.51 17.60
C SER A 59 -6.03 -5.42 18.50
N ASP A 60 -6.72 -5.86 19.55
CA ASP A 60 -7.12 -5.05 20.71
C ASP A 60 -5.91 -4.35 21.35
#